data_AF-A0A5K7S7M2-F1
#
_entry.id   AF-A0A5K7S7M2-F1
#
_cell.length_a   1.000
_cell.length_b   1.000
_cell.length_c   1.000
_cell.angle_alpha   90.00
_cell.angle_beta   90.00
_cell.angle_gamma   90.00
#
_symmetry.space_group_name_H-M   'P 1'
#
loop_
_entity.id
_entity.type
_entity.pdbx_description
1 polymer ?
#
loop_
_entity_poly.entity_id
_entity_poly.type
_entity_poly.pdbx_seq_one_letter_code
_entity_poly.pdbx_strand_id
1 'polypeptide(L)'
;MSSKSVKVKNVNKLIFVDNLEVSFKGNIPLWSTSTTPDQFGNKRKHYYNPQCYIEYQSFGNKQFQNIADLWIADRKIGELRFSPRKGFIDDEIISFKFDNVQLYQQNFFKYVDSIVENMGLRFKHISHLDIAVDCINHEMIKFIHKYLERTRLNLKYSIRHKGKVNRRNITSKGDNEIYWGNINSVKYIKIYNKTIEIDQNQNAKSYIPVCWKQNGMNTENEQVERFELTLRQKHASLYDYTQLDDSNYLASIMESKCESFFDFEQTYTNHKKKHKRNVTPINFTGFNTVLLPKFKYVPQNTLETEKRTLKNLYFQYLQSKHIATHPDVVSGNTLVPEKLKNYAEIKGTIDLMLHKYPSLSLYYNNKKNSWDKEYNRTDELATGTLTIKNYINAIDLTWELMTNNVDDTVSEEITDPEEQKYARKFNRQEHDLYRSIKKIQVKDLARGSKLVEKISKPITQKVDFEGRINYMNRHIVKPN
;
A
#
# COMPACT_ATOMS: atom_id res chain seq x y z
N MET A 1 1.15 -60.21 -9.51
CA MET A 1 2.20 -59.19 -9.67
C MET A 1 2.23 -58.32 -8.42
N SER A 2 3.28 -58.42 -7.59
CA SER A 2 3.44 -57.59 -6.39
C SER A 2 3.75 -56.16 -6.84
N SER A 3 2.81 -55.23 -6.62
CA SER A 3 3.05 -53.80 -6.85
C SER A 3 4.13 -53.35 -5.87
N LYS A 4 5.35 -53.13 -6.37
CA LYS A 4 6.42 -52.51 -5.58
C LYS A 4 5.87 -51.19 -5.03
N SER A 5 5.72 -51.11 -3.71
CA SER A 5 5.32 -49.87 -3.06
C SER A 5 6.40 -48.83 -3.33
N VAL A 6 6.05 -47.82 -4.13
CA VAL A 6 6.92 -46.66 -4.33
C VAL A 6 7.04 -46.00 -2.97
N LYS A 7 8.24 -45.99 -2.39
CA LYS A 7 8.51 -45.25 -1.16
C LYS A 7 8.20 -43.78 -1.43
N VAL A 8 7.08 -43.29 -0.90
CA VAL A 8 6.72 -41.88 -0.96
C VAL A 8 7.82 -41.11 -0.23
N LYS A 9 8.52 -40.25 -0.95
CA LYS A 9 9.56 -39.40 -0.37
C LYS A 9 8.89 -38.46 0.64
N ASN A 10 9.36 -38.45 1.88
CA ASN A 10 8.83 -37.55 2.90
C ASN A 10 9.04 -36.10 2.46
N VAL A 11 7.95 -35.35 2.29
CA VAL A 11 7.97 -33.95 1.86
C VAL A 11 7.94 -33.07 3.10
N ASN A 12 8.97 -32.26 3.32
CA ASN A 12 9.06 -31.40 4.50
C ASN A 12 8.57 -29.96 4.26
N LYS A 13 8.12 -29.66 3.03
CA LYS A 13 7.76 -28.32 2.60
C LYS A 13 6.75 -28.35 1.47
N LEU A 14 5.70 -27.55 1.59
CA LEU A 14 4.67 -27.36 0.58
C LEU A 14 4.47 -25.88 0.27
N ILE A 15 4.06 -25.56 -0.95
CA ILE A 15 3.76 -24.19 -1.40
C ILE A 15 2.43 -24.16 -2.12
N PHE A 16 1.58 -23.18 -1.79
CA PHE A 16 0.25 -23.03 -2.38
C PHE A 16 -0.21 -21.57 -2.24
N VAL A 17 -1.31 -21.25 -2.92
CA VAL A 17 -2.01 -19.97 -2.76
C VAL A 17 -2.92 -20.07 -1.54
N ASP A 18 -2.77 -19.17 -0.57
CA ASP A 18 -3.60 -19.16 0.64
C ASP A 18 -4.80 -18.20 0.53
N ASN A 19 -4.68 -17.19 -0.33
CA ASN A 19 -5.73 -16.21 -0.59
C ASN A 19 -5.56 -15.63 -2.00
N LEU A 20 -6.67 -15.49 -2.72
CA LEU A 20 -6.71 -14.93 -4.05
C LEU A 20 -7.94 -14.03 -4.19
N GLU A 21 -7.70 -12.77 -4.56
CA GLU A 21 -8.74 -11.89 -5.07
C GLU A 21 -8.40 -11.46 -6.49
N VAL A 22 -9.36 -11.60 -7.40
CA VAL A 22 -9.27 -11.15 -8.78
C VAL A 22 -10.32 -10.07 -9.06
N SER A 23 -10.01 -9.19 -10.00
CA SER A 23 -10.92 -8.15 -10.46
C SER A 23 -11.40 -8.46 -11.86
N PHE A 24 -12.69 -8.26 -12.09
CA PHE A 24 -13.35 -8.34 -13.38
C PHE A 24 -13.92 -6.97 -13.79
N LYS A 25 -14.30 -6.87 -15.07
CA LYS A 25 -15.16 -5.82 -15.62
C LYS A 25 -16.42 -6.44 -16.18
N GLY A 26 -17.57 -5.82 -15.89
CA GLY A 26 -18.85 -6.20 -16.46
C GLY A 26 -19.99 -5.79 -15.54
N ASN A 27 -21.18 -6.29 -15.84
CA ASN A 27 -22.38 -6.00 -15.06
C ASN A 27 -22.89 -7.28 -14.43
N ILE A 28 -23.09 -7.25 -13.13
CA ILE A 28 -23.88 -8.27 -12.41
C ILE A 28 -25.29 -7.70 -12.26
N PRO A 29 -26.35 -8.45 -12.58
CA PRO A 29 -27.72 -8.01 -12.39
C PRO A 29 -27.91 -7.45 -10.99
N LEU A 30 -28.48 -6.24 -10.89
CA LEU A 30 -28.78 -5.65 -9.60
C LEU A 30 -30.00 -6.33 -9.02
N TRP A 31 -30.02 -6.43 -7.70
CA TRP A 31 -31.27 -6.72 -7.01
C TRP A 31 -32.27 -5.58 -7.29
N SER A 32 -33.45 -5.90 -7.84
CA SER A 32 -34.54 -4.92 -7.90
C SER A 32 -35.06 -4.70 -6.47
N THR A 33 -34.83 -3.50 -5.94
CA THR A 33 -35.30 -3.09 -4.61
C THR A 33 -36.83 -3.14 -4.48
N SER A 34 -37.56 -3.26 -5.59
CA SER A 34 -39.01 -3.34 -5.65
C SER A 34 -39.62 -4.67 -5.17
N THR A 35 -38.81 -5.70 -4.94
CA THR A 35 -39.29 -6.95 -4.34
C THR A 35 -38.67 -7.12 -2.96
N THR A 36 -39.44 -6.81 -1.91
CA THR A 36 -39.16 -7.17 -0.51
C THR A 36 -38.64 -8.60 -0.42
N PRO A 37 -37.62 -8.92 0.40
CA PRO A 37 -37.18 -10.30 0.67
C PRO A 37 -38.39 -11.21 0.83
N ASP A 38 -38.31 -12.46 0.36
CA ASP A 38 -39.44 -13.35 0.63
C ASP A 38 -39.65 -13.41 2.16
N GLN A 39 -40.89 -13.53 2.59
CA GLN A 39 -41.26 -13.41 4.02
C GLN A 39 -40.56 -14.47 4.91
N PHE A 40 -39.82 -15.39 4.30
CA PHE A 40 -39.14 -16.52 4.92
C PHE A 40 -37.63 -16.29 5.10
N GLY A 41 -37.09 -15.15 4.65
CA GLY A 41 -35.67 -14.84 4.81
C GLY A 41 -34.75 -15.74 3.98
N ASN A 42 -35.27 -16.36 2.91
CA ASN A 42 -34.44 -17.16 2.02
C ASN A 42 -33.51 -16.22 1.25
N LYS A 43 -32.22 -16.56 1.28
CA LYS A 43 -31.24 -15.91 0.41
C LYS A 43 -31.65 -16.12 -1.05
N ARG A 44 -31.71 -15.02 -1.80
CA ARG A 44 -32.18 -15.05 -3.18
C ARG A 44 -31.08 -15.50 -4.12
N LYS A 45 -31.44 -16.41 -5.04
CA LYS A 45 -30.54 -16.94 -6.06
C LYS A 45 -30.83 -16.27 -7.42
N HIS A 46 -29.78 -15.95 -8.16
CA HIS A 46 -29.85 -15.58 -9.58
C HIS A 46 -29.01 -16.56 -10.38
N TYR A 47 -29.65 -17.30 -11.28
CA TYR A 47 -29.02 -18.33 -12.10
C TYR A 47 -28.56 -17.73 -13.42
N TYR A 48 -27.27 -17.90 -13.73
CA TYR A 48 -26.73 -17.65 -15.08
C TYR A 48 -26.96 -18.87 -15.97
N ASN A 49 -26.88 -20.06 -15.38
CA ASN A 49 -27.29 -21.35 -15.96
C ASN A 49 -27.56 -22.35 -14.82
N PRO A 50 -27.98 -23.60 -15.11
CA PRO A 50 -28.30 -24.59 -14.06
C PRO A 50 -27.16 -24.92 -13.10
N GLN A 51 -25.90 -24.73 -13.52
CA GLN A 51 -24.73 -25.03 -12.72
C GLN A 51 -24.08 -23.78 -12.11
N CYS A 52 -24.36 -22.58 -12.59
CA CYS A 52 -23.73 -21.34 -12.14
C CYS A 52 -24.78 -20.34 -11.66
N TYR A 53 -24.76 -20.03 -10.37
CA TYR A 53 -25.66 -19.05 -9.77
C TYR A 53 -24.97 -18.24 -8.69
N ILE A 54 -25.53 -17.06 -8.42
CA ILE A 54 -25.13 -16.23 -7.29
C ILE A 54 -26.24 -16.17 -6.26
N GLU A 55 -25.86 -16.11 -5.00
CA GLU A 55 -26.76 -16.01 -3.86
C GLU A 55 -26.47 -14.70 -3.12
N TYR A 56 -27.40 -13.75 -3.18
CA TYR A 56 -27.17 -12.40 -2.63
C TYR A 56 -27.09 -12.43 -1.11
N GLN A 57 -26.12 -11.69 -0.57
CA GLN A 57 -26.05 -11.39 0.86
C GLN A 57 -26.95 -10.18 1.19
N SER A 58 -27.42 -10.09 2.44
CA SER A 58 -28.35 -9.05 2.87
C SER A 58 -27.70 -7.65 3.00
N PHE A 59 -26.38 -7.58 3.02
CA PHE A 59 -25.64 -6.33 3.16
C PHE A 59 -24.38 -6.30 2.29
N GLY A 60 -24.05 -5.09 1.82
CA GLY A 60 -22.75 -4.80 1.23
C GLY A 60 -21.68 -4.51 2.27
N ASN A 61 -20.53 -4.01 1.83
CA ASN A 61 -19.45 -3.55 2.70
C ASN A 61 -19.16 -2.05 2.49
N LYS A 62 -18.08 -1.55 3.10
CA LYS A 62 -17.69 -0.12 2.99
C LYS A 62 -17.33 0.33 1.57
N GLN A 63 -16.98 -0.60 0.69
CA GLN A 63 -16.52 -0.32 -0.67
C GLN A 63 -17.58 -0.65 -1.73
N PHE A 64 -18.41 -1.66 -1.48
CA PHE A 64 -19.36 -2.21 -2.44
C PHE A 64 -20.77 -2.23 -1.85
N GLN A 65 -21.75 -1.88 -2.66
CA GLN A 65 -23.16 -1.88 -2.27
C GLN A 65 -23.69 -3.31 -2.15
N ASN A 66 -23.24 -4.19 -3.06
CA ASN A 66 -23.75 -5.55 -3.19
C ASN A 66 -22.64 -6.57 -3.00
N ILE A 67 -22.98 -7.66 -2.32
CA ILE A 67 -22.16 -8.84 -2.14
C ILE A 67 -23.01 -10.07 -2.44
N ALA A 68 -22.46 -11.04 -3.15
CA ALA A 68 -23.11 -12.31 -3.42
C ALA A 68 -22.13 -13.48 -3.29
N ASP A 69 -22.60 -14.61 -2.79
CA ASP A 69 -21.87 -15.87 -2.82
C ASP A 69 -22.01 -16.50 -4.21
N LEU A 70 -20.90 -16.84 -4.86
CA LEU A 70 -20.90 -17.52 -6.16
C LEU A 70 -20.88 -19.03 -5.96
N TRP A 71 -21.79 -19.71 -6.63
CA TRP A 71 -21.93 -21.16 -6.63
C TRP A 71 -21.74 -21.72 -8.05
N ILE A 72 -20.87 -22.72 -8.18
CA ILE A 72 -20.65 -23.48 -9.41
C ILE A 72 -20.77 -24.97 -9.09
N ALA A 73 -21.64 -25.68 -9.81
CA ALA A 73 -21.97 -27.09 -9.58
C ALA A 73 -22.29 -27.38 -8.10
N ASP A 74 -23.22 -26.60 -7.53
CA ASP A 74 -23.67 -26.68 -6.13
C ASP A 74 -22.55 -26.52 -5.08
N ARG A 75 -21.43 -25.94 -5.49
CA ARG A 75 -20.31 -25.64 -4.59
C ARG A 75 -20.06 -24.15 -4.51
N LYS A 76 -19.96 -23.63 -3.27
CA LYS A 76 -19.54 -22.24 -3.05
C LYS A 76 -18.08 -22.07 -3.47
N ILE A 77 -17.86 -21.23 -4.47
CA ILE A 77 -16.53 -20.95 -5.03
C ILE A 77 -15.90 -19.73 -4.36
N GLY A 78 -16.72 -18.73 -4.01
CA GLY A 78 -16.22 -17.51 -3.42
C GLY A 78 -17.29 -16.44 -3.26
N GLU A 79 -16.83 -15.20 -3.11
CA GLU A 79 -17.64 -14.02 -2.86
C GLU A 79 -17.41 -12.98 -3.97
N LEU A 80 -18.48 -12.55 -4.62
CA LEU A 80 -18.51 -11.44 -5.56
C LEU A 80 -18.90 -10.15 -4.83
N ARG A 81 -18.18 -9.07 -5.12
CA ARG A 81 -18.42 -7.71 -4.59
C ARG A 81 -18.52 -6.76 -5.76
N PHE A 82 -19.65 -6.06 -5.89
CA PHE A 82 -19.95 -5.24 -7.06
C PHE A 82 -20.82 -4.04 -6.69
N SER A 83 -21.02 -3.14 -7.66
CA SER A 83 -21.64 -1.83 -7.46
C SER A 83 -20.87 -0.99 -6.43
N PRO A 84 -19.69 -0.45 -6.79
CA PRO A 84 -18.89 0.35 -5.88
C PRO A 84 -19.70 1.51 -5.24
N ARG A 85 -19.42 1.82 -3.97
CA ARG A 85 -20.05 2.95 -3.25
C ARG A 85 -19.40 4.30 -3.55
N LYS A 86 -18.18 4.29 -4.08
CA LYS A 86 -17.35 5.49 -4.23
C LYS A 86 -17.03 5.70 -5.70
N GLY A 87 -17.37 6.87 -6.23
CA GLY A 87 -17.18 7.20 -7.66
C GLY A 87 -15.72 7.30 -8.16
N PHE A 88 -14.72 7.04 -7.31
CA PHE A 88 -13.34 6.87 -7.79
C PHE A 88 -13.02 5.43 -8.22
N ILE A 89 -13.88 4.48 -7.87
CA ILE A 89 -13.81 3.11 -8.36
C ILE A 89 -14.72 3.06 -9.58
N ASP A 90 -14.20 2.57 -10.69
CA ASP A 90 -14.95 2.33 -11.92
C ASP A 90 -16.18 1.43 -11.62
N ASP A 91 -17.38 1.91 -11.97
CA ASP A 91 -18.66 1.30 -11.59
C ASP A 91 -18.84 -0.12 -12.13
N GLU A 92 -18.11 -0.48 -13.19
CA GLU A 92 -18.07 -1.83 -13.77
C GLU A 92 -17.11 -2.78 -13.05
N ILE A 93 -16.36 -2.31 -12.04
CA ILE A 93 -15.42 -3.16 -11.31
C ILE A 93 -16.18 -4.13 -10.42
N ILE A 94 -15.88 -5.40 -10.62
CA ILE A 94 -16.31 -6.51 -9.78
C ILE A 94 -15.07 -7.10 -9.13
N SER A 95 -15.09 -7.25 -7.81
CA SER A 95 -14.04 -7.92 -7.03
C SER A 95 -14.54 -9.31 -6.66
N PHE A 96 -13.76 -10.35 -6.96
CA PHE A 96 -14.06 -11.72 -6.61
C PHE A 96 -13.00 -12.25 -5.66
N LYS A 97 -13.43 -12.71 -4.49
CA LYS A 97 -12.58 -13.36 -3.49
C LYS A 97 -12.88 -14.85 -3.47
N PHE A 98 -11.86 -15.68 -3.68
CA PHE A 98 -11.99 -17.12 -3.56
C PHE A 98 -12.31 -17.54 -2.12
N ASP A 99 -13.12 -18.60 -1.98
CA ASP A 99 -13.12 -19.39 -0.75
C ASP A 99 -11.80 -20.16 -0.66
N ASN A 100 -11.12 -20.05 0.48
CA ASN A 100 -9.82 -20.66 0.69
C ASN A 100 -9.83 -22.17 0.44
N VAL A 101 -10.93 -22.88 0.71
CA VAL A 101 -11.03 -24.34 0.44
C VAL A 101 -10.76 -24.66 -1.03
N GLN A 102 -11.13 -23.75 -1.94
CA GLN A 102 -10.94 -23.95 -3.38
C GLN A 102 -9.48 -23.82 -3.80
N LEU A 103 -8.69 -22.98 -3.12
CA LEU A 103 -7.29 -22.72 -3.46
C LEU A 103 -6.36 -23.90 -3.15
N TYR A 104 -6.81 -24.84 -2.31
CA TYR A 104 -6.09 -26.07 -1.96
C TYR A 104 -6.43 -27.24 -2.90
N GLN A 105 -7.11 -26.97 -4.02
CA GLN A 105 -7.41 -27.97 -5.05
C GLN A 105 -6.61 -27.69 -6.31
N GLN A 106 -6.34 -28.77 -7.07
CA GLN A 106 -5.72 -28.66 -8.38
C GLN A 106 -6.64 -27.92 -9.36
N ASN A 107 -6.06 -27.15 -10.28
CA ASN A 107 -6.79 -26.44 -11.32
C ASN A 107 -7.86 -25.46 -10.82
N PHE A 108 -7.74 -24.90 -9.61
CA PHE A 108 -8.71 -23.92 -9.09
C PHE A 108 -8.85 -22.69 -10.01
N PHE A 109 -7.82 -22.38 -10.81
CA PHE A 109 -7.84 -21.26 -11.75
C PHE A 109 -8.95 -21.39 -12.80
N LYS A 110 -9.40 -22.62 -13.11
CA LYS A 110 -10.51 -22.87 -14.05
C LYS A 110 -11.82 -22.23 -13.60
N TYR A 111 -11.99 -21.99 -12.30
CA TYR A 111 -13.14 -21.23 -11.81
C TYR A 111 -13.13 -19.78 -12.31
N VAL A 112 -11.96 -19.16 -12.52
CA VAL A 112 -11.87 -17.83 -13.14
C VAL A 112 -12.37 -17.88 -14.57
N ASP A 113 -11.93 -18.90 -15.35
CA ASP A 113 -12.36 -19.09 -16.73
C ASP A 113 -13.88 -19.34 -16.80
N SER A 114 -14.40 -20.18 -15.90
CA SER A 114 -15.84 -20.42 -15.79
C SER A 114 -16.63 -19.16 -15.41
N ILE A 115 -16.09 -18.26 -14.59
CA ILE A 115 -16.73 -16.98 -14.29
C ILE A 115 -16.80 -16.11 -15.55
N VAL A 116 -15.70 -16.02 -16.30
CA VAL A 116 -15.63 -15.26 -17.56
C VAL A 116 -16.66 -15.78 -18.56
N GLU A 117 -16.71 -17.09 -18.75
CA GLU A 117 -17.61 -17.75 -19.70
C GLU A 117 -19.08 -17.66 -19.28
N ASN A 118 -19.42 -18.11 -18.07
CA ASN A 118 -20.82 -18.24 -17.65
C ASN A 118 -21.49 -16.90 -17.33
N MET A 119 -20.72 -15.90 -16.88
CA MET A 119 -21.27 -14.61 -16.47
C MET A 119 -21.00 -13.49 -17.50
N GLY A 120 -20.30 -13.78 -18.59
CA GLY A 120 -19.93 -12.77 -19.60
C GLY A 120 -19.03 -11.67 -19.05
N LEU A 121 -18.26 -11.96 -18.00
CA LEU A 121 -17.36 -11.00 -17.36
C LEU A 121 -15.98 -11.02 -18.03
N ARG A 122 -15.27 -9.90 -17.98
CA ARG A 122 -13.89 -9.81 -18.49
C ARG A 122 -12.90 -9.75 -17.34
N PHE A 123 -11.95 -10.69 -17.31
CA PHE A 123 -10.84 -10.64 -16.36
C PHE A 123 -10.02 -9.35 -16.53
N LYS A 124 -9.70 -8.68 -15.43
CA LYS A 124 -8.94 -7.43 -15.41
C LYS A 124 -7.52 -7.65 -14.87
N HIS A 125 -7.39 -8.18 -13.66
CA HIS A 125 -6.11 -8.47 -13.01
C HIS A 125 -6.32 -9.16 -11.64
N ILE A 126 -5.23 -9.70 -11.07
CA ILE A 126 -5.19 -10.14 -9.67
C ILE A 126 -5.04 -8.93 -8.74
N SER A 127 -6.00 -8.72 -7.84
CA SER A 127 -6.01 -7.60 -6.88
C SER A 127 -5.36 -7.95 -5.54
N HIS A 128 -5.34 -9.22 -5.15
CA HIS A 128 -4.69 -9.70 -3.93
C HIS A 128 -4.19 -11.14 -4.15
N LEU A 129 -2.97 -11.43 -3.71
CA LEU A 129 -2.37 -12.76 -3.77
C LEU A 129 -1.56 -13.01 -2.50
N ASP A 130 -1.94 -14.01 -1.70
CA ASP A 130 -1.14 -14.54 -0.60
C ASP A 130 -0.58 -15.90 -1.00
N ILE A 131 0.75 -16.04 -1.00
CA ILE A 131 1.44 -17.31 -1.26
C ILE A 131 2.03 -17.80 0.06
N ALA A 132 1.72 -19.04 0.42
CA ALA A 132 2.16 -19.65 1.66
C ALA A 132 3.12 -20.81 1.39
N VAL A 133 4.19 -20.87 2.19
CA VAL A 133 5.09 -22.01 2.30
C VAL A 133 4.95 -22.60 3.68
N ASP A 134 4.44 -23.81 3.74
CA ASP A 134 4.34 -24.59 4.97
C ASP A 134 5.58 -25.48 5.09
N CYS A 135 6.22 -25.41 6.24
CA CYS A 135 7.50 -26.04 6.50
C CYS A 135 7.46 -26.78 7.84
N ILE A 136 8.04 -27.98 7.87
CA ILE A 136 8.31 -28.70 9.11
C ILE A 136 9.79 -28.60 9.47
N ASN A 137 10.10 -28.41 10.77
CA ASN A 137 11.47 -28.40 11.31
C ASN A 137 12.40 -27.31 10.71
N HIS A 138 11.85 -26.19 10.24
CA HIS A 138 12.63 -25.09 9.66
C HIS A 138 13.11 -24.03 10.67
N GLU A 139 12.61 -24.04 11.91
CA GLU A 139 12.96 -23.10 13.00
C GLU A 139 12.98 -21.60 12.58
N MET A 140 12.10 -21.18 11.65
CA MET A 140 12.08 -19.82 11.11
C MET A 140 11.74 -18.80 12.19
N ILE A 141 10.75 -19.09 13.03
CA ILE A 141 10.30 -18.20 14.10
C ILE A 141 11.43 -17.99 15.11
N LYS A 142 12.02 -19.09 15.57
CA LYS A 142 13.18 -19.10 16.49
C LYS A 142 14.38 -18.36 15.91
N PHE A 143 14.68 -18.55 14.63
CA PHE A 143 15.75 -17.81 13.94
C PHE A 143 15.50 -16.31 13.97
N ILE A 144 14.29 -15.85 13.63
CA ILE A 144 13.98 -14.42 13.57
C ILE A 144 13.95 -13.80 14.96
N HIS A 145 13.37 -14.46 15.97
CA HIS A 145 13.41 -13.97 17.35
C HIS A 145 14.84 -13.76 17.84
N LYS A 146 15.71 -14.75 17.63
CA LYS A 146 17.14 -14.63 17.96
C LYS A 146 17.82 -13.48 17.23
N TYR A 147 17.47 -13.25 15.97
CA TYR A 147 17.96 -12.11 15.19
C TYR A 147 17.50 -10.77 15.79
N LEU A 148 16.21 -10.65 16.10
CA LEU A 148 15.62 -9.42 16.65
C LEU A 148 16.17 -9.11 18.05
N GLU A 149 16.27 -10.11 18.91
CA GLU A 149 16.80 -9.99 20.27
C GLU A 149 18.25 -9.49 20.25
N ARG A 150 19.13 -10.16 19.50
CA ARG A 150 20.55 -9.77 19.41
C ARG A 150 20.74 -8.40 18.80
N THR A 151 19.91 -8.07 17.81
CA THR A 151 19.89 -6.74 17.20
C THR A 151 19.48 -5.66 18.21
N ARG A 152 18.47 -5.92 19.04
CA ARG A 152 17.99 -5.00 20.09
C ARG A 152 19.07 -4.74 21.15
N LEU A 153 19.79 -5.79 21.54
CA LEU A 153 20.85 -5.72 22.55
C LEU A 153 22.18 -5.15 22.01
N ASN A 154 22.24 -4.71 20.75
CA ASN A 154 23.48 -4.28 20.08
C ASN A 154 24.62 -5.30 20.18
N LEU A 155 24.29 -6.58 20.34
CA LEU A 155 25.29 -7.65 20.38
C LEU A 155 25.88 -7.83 19.00
N LYS A 156 27.18 -8.17 18.93
CA LYS A 156 27.85 -8.54 17.67
C LYS A 156 27.19 -9.78 17.11
N TYR A 157 26.17 -9.59 16.28
CA TYR A 157 25.54 -10.66 15.54
C TYR A 157 26.18 -10.70 14.16
N SER A 158 26.80 -11.83 13.83
CA SER A 158 27.40 -12.04 12.52
C SER A 158 26.38 -12.00 11.39
N ILE A 159 25.09 -12.04 11.71
CA ILE A 159 23.99 -12.03 10.76
C ILE A 159 23.46 -10.60 10.57
N ARG A 160 23.42 -10.16 9.32
CA ARG A 160 22.89 -8.88 8.88
C ARG A 160 21.71 -9.09 7.94
N HIS A 161 20.63 -8.34 8.17
CA HIS A 161 19.55 -8.19 7.19
C HIS A 161 20.00 -7.28 6.03
N LYS A 162 19.74 -7.73 4.80
CA LYS A 162 20.10 -7.03 3.55
C LYS A 162 18.93 -6.26 2.92
N GLY A 163 17.72 -6.44 3.42
CA GLY A 163 16.53 -5.94 2.73
C GLY A 163 16.21 -4.47 2.98
N LYS A 164 15.30 -3.93 2.16
CA LYS A 164 14.84 -2.53 2.24
C LYS A 164 13.87 -2.23 3.39
N VAL A 165 13.41 -3.27 4.10
CA VAL A 165 12.46 -3.10 5.21
C VAL A 165 13.17 -2.52 6.42
N ASN A 166 12.71 -1.35 6.86
CA ASN A 166 13.19 -0.78 8.12
C ASN A 166 12.87 -1.72 9.28
N ARG A 167 13.83 -1.90 10.19
CA ARG A 167 13.66 -2.78 11.37
C ARG A 167 12.43 -2.45 12.22
N ARG A 168 12.03 -1.18 12.28
CA ARG A 168 10.82 -0.72 12.99
C ARG A 168 9.52 -1.29 12.41
N ASN A 169 9.58 -1.81 11.19
CA ASN A 169 8.47 -2.46 10.51
C ASN A 169 8.55 -3.99 10.63
N ILE A 170 9.38 -4.52 11.55
CA ILE A 170 9.37 -5.92 11.93
C ILE A 170 8.75 -6.00 13.31
N THR A 171 7.61 -6.68 13.43
CA THR A 171 6.86 -6.78 14.69
C THR A 171 6.59 -8.24 14.98
N SER A 172 6.76 -8.66 16.24
CA SER A 172 6.23 -9.93 16.71
C SER A 172 4.91 -9.70 17.44
N LYS A 173 3.97 -10.63 17.29
CA LYS A 173 2.73 -10.68 18.08
C LYS A 173 2.79 -11.96 18.92
N GLY A 174 3.25 -11.81 20.17
CA GLY A 174 3.63 -12.95 21.00
C GLY A 174 4.85 -13.69 20.44
N ASP A 175 5.01 -14.94 20.87
CA ASP A 175 6.17 -15.77 20.51
C ASP A 175 5.98 -16.54 19.19
N ASN A 176 4.76 -16.57 18.65
CA ASN A 176 4.39 -17.47 17.55
C ASN A 176 4.08 -16.75 16.23
N GLU A 177 4.12 -15.42 16.17
CA GLU A 177 3.84 -14.67 14.95
C GLU A 177 4.83 -13.52 14.73
N ILE A 178 5.25 -13.35 13.50
CA ILE A 178 6.19 -12.33 13.05
C ILE A 178 5.64 -11.70 11.76
N TYR A 179 5.66 -10.38 11.72
CA TYR A 179 5.29 -9.60 10.54
C TYR A 179 6.52 -8.85 10.05
N TRP A 180 6.76 -8.92 8.74
CA TRP A 180 7.89 -8.27 8.08
C TRP A 180 7.39 -7.28 7.02
N GLY A 181 7.46 -6.00 7.37
CA GLY A 181 6.82 -4.92 6.63
C GLY A 181 5.52 -4.45 7.28
N ASN A 182 4.85 -3.50 6.65
CA ASN A 182 3.56 -3.00 7.12
C ASN A 182 2.42 -3.79 6.46
N ILE A 183 1.47 -4.31 7.23
CA ILE A 183 0.32 -5.06 6.74
C ILE A 183 -0.52 -4.30 5.70
N ASN A 184 -0.54 -2.97 5.79
CA ASN A 184 -1.23 -2.08 4.85
C ASN A 184 -0.44 -1.76 3.58
N SER A 185 0.81 -2.22 3.50
CA SER A 185 1.64 -1.99 2.32
C SER A 185 1.26 -2.94 1.18
N VAL A 186 1.75 -2.63 -0.03
CA VAL A 186 1.52 -3.45 -1.22
C VAL A 186 2.23 -4.82 -1.19
N LYS A 187 3.15 -5.01 -0.24
CA LYS A 187 3.91 -6.25 -0.03
C LYS A 187 4.36 -6.38 1.42
N TYR A 188 3.99 -7.46 2.09
CA TYR A 188 4.51 -7.82 3.42
C TYR A 188 4.64 -9.34 3.55
N ILE A 189 5.35 -9.79 4.58
CA ILE A 189 5.46 -11.21 4.93
C ILE A 189 4.90 -11.44 6.33
N LYS A 190 4.24 -12.57 6.54
CA LYS A 190 3.84 -13.10 7.85
C LYS A 190 4.51 -14.45 8.06
N ILE A 191 5.10 -14.67 9.23
CA ILE A 191 5.66 -15.97 9.64
C ILE A 191 4.98 -16.38 10.92
N TYR A 192 4.38 -17.57 10.97
CA TYR A 192 3.65 -18.01 12.16
C TYR A 192 3.57 -19.53 12.30
N ASN A 193 3.31 -20.01 13.52
CA ASN A 193 3.04 -21.43 13.75
C ASN A 193 1.61 -21.74 13.26
N LYS A 194 1.52 -22.50 12.17
CA LYS A 194 0.27 -22.82 11.49
C LYS A 194 -0.52 -23.91 12.21
N THR A 195 0.17 -24.87 12.83
CA THR A 195 -0.47 -25.90 13.65
C THR A 195 -1.28 -25.27 14.78
N ILE A 196 -0.66 -24.37 15.55
CA ILE A 196 -1.33 -23.64 16.64
C ILE A 196 -2.52 -22.82 16.11
N GLU A 197 -2.39 -22.18 14.94
CA GLU A 197 -3.48 -21.40 14.34
C GLU A 197 -4.67 -22.27 13.92
N ILE A 198 -4.43 -23.47 13.40
CA ILE A 198 -5.49 -24.41 13.02
C ILE A 198 -6.19 -24.95 14.27
N ASP A 199 -5.43 -25.34 15.29
CA ASP A 199 -5.96 -25.86 16.56
C ASP A 199 -6.87 -24.85 17.26
N GLN A 200 -6.46 -23.56 17.26
CA GLN A 200 -7.24 -22.47 17.86
C GLN A 200 -8.55 -22.17 17.11
N ASN A 201 -8.62 -22.45 15.81
CA ASN A 201 -9.79 -22.15 14.97
C ASN A 201 -10.82 -23.30 14.91
N GLN A 202 -10.76 -24.27 15.83
CA GLN A 202 -11.79 -25.31 16.04
C GLN A 202 -12.27 -25.98 14.74
N ASN A 203 -11.33 -26.47 13.92
CA ASN A 203 -11.59 -27.22 12.67
C ASN A 203 -12.13 -26.42 11.46
N ALA A 204 -12.29 -25.10 11.53
CA ALA A 204 -12.71 -24.30 10.37
C ALA A 204 -11.77 -24.42 9.15
N LYS A 205 -10.56 -24.96 9.34
CA LYS A 205 -9.52 -25.16 8.33
C LYS A 205 -9.04 -26.61 8.22
N SER A 206 -9.92 -27.58 8.49
CA SER A 206 -9.60 -29.02 8.42
C SER A 206 -9.11 -29.50 7.04
N TYR A 207 -9.40 -28.76 5.97
CA TYR A 207 -8.89 -29.03 4.63
C TYR A 207 -7.36 -28.84 4.50
N ILE A 208 -6.73 -28.03 5.35
CA ILE A 208 -5.28 -27.76 5.27
C ILE A 208 -4.48 -29.01 5.68
N PRO A 209 -4.72 -29.65 6.85
CA PRO A 209 -4.05 -30.91 7.20
C PRO A 209 -4.32 -32.04 6.20
N VAL A 210 -5.53 -32.09 5.63
CA VAL A 210 -5.84 -33.06 4.57
C VAL A 210 -4.95 -32.82 3.35
N CYS A 211 -4.80 -31.57 2.91
CA CYS A 211 -3.91 -31.22 1.81
C CYS A 211 -2.44 -31.58 2.13
N TRP A 212 -1.96 -31.29 3.35
CA TRP A 212 -0.61 -31.69 3.78
C TRP A 212 -0.37 -33.18 3.62
N LYS A 213 -1.29 -33.99 4.17
CA LYS A 213 -1.23 -35.45 4.10
C LYS A 213 -1.26 -35.96 2.66
N GLN A 214 -2.16 -35.40 1.83
CA GLN A 214 -2.29 -35.78 0.41
C GLN A 214 -1.03 -35.49 -0.40
N ASN A 215 -0.25 -34.47 0.00
CA ASN A 215 1.01 -34.12 -0.65
C ASN A 215 2.25 -34.76 0.04
N GLY A 216 2.04 -35.75 0.90
CA GLY A 216 3.13 -36.52 1.52
C GLY A 216 3.89 -35.79 2.61
N MET A 217 3.31 -34.71 3.17
CA MET A 217 3.86 -34.02 4.33
C MET A 217 3.30 -34.66 5.61
N ASN A 218 4.14 -35.41 6.32
CA ASN A 218 3.76 -36.07 7.57
C ASN A 218 3.87 -35.09 8.74
N THR A 219 2.73 -34.65 9.29
CA THR A 219 2.68 -33.71 10.42
C THR A 219 2.44 -34.41 11.77
N GLU A 220 2.49 -35.75 11.82
CA GLU A 220 2.32 -36.47 13.08
C GLU A 220 3.46 -36.13 14.05
N ASN A 221 3.11 -35.49 15.17
CA ASN A 221 4.03 -35.03 16.21
C ASN A 221 4.97 -33.88 15.80
N GLU A 222 4.75 -33.25 14.65
CA GLU A 222 5.56 -32.13 14.19
C GLU A 222 4.74 -30.84 14.09
N GLN A 223 5.40 -29.71 14.34
CA GLN A 223 4.79 -28.39 14.20
C GLN A 223 5.08 -27.84 12.81
N VAL A 224 4.06 -27.27 12.18
CA VAL A 224 4.19 -26.62 10.88
C VAL A 224 4.32 -25.11 11.09
N GLU A 225 5.42 -24.53 10.61
CA GLU A 225 5.57 -23.09 10.50
C GLU A 225 5.22 -22.65 9.08
N ARG A 226 4.43 -21.59 8.94
CA ARG A 226 4.08 -20.98 7.66
C ARG A 226 4.88 -19.72 7.43
N PHE A 227 5.46 -19.60 6.25
CA PHE A 227 6.00 -18.36 5.68
C PHE A 227 5.06 -17.88 4.58
N GLU A 228 4.39 -16.76 4.79
CA GLU A 228 3.35 -16.23 3.91
C GLU A 228 3.78 -14.88 3.32
N LEU A 229 3.77 -14.77 2.00
CA LEU A 229 4.03 -13.54 1.26
C LEU A 229 2.71 -12.98 0.73
N THR A 230 2.35 -11.80 1.18
CA THR A 230 1.20 -11.05 0.65
C THR A 230 1.63 -10.05 -0.41
N LEU A 231 0.95 -10.09 -1.55
CA LEU A 231 1.08 -9.16 -2.66
C LEU A 231 -0.28 -8.52 -2.95
N ARG A 232 -0.36 -7.20 -2.90
CA ARG A 232 -1.56 -6.45 -3.32
C ARG A 232 -1.48 -6.06 -4.79
N GLN A 233 -2.58 -5.56 -5.32
CA GLN A 233 -2.84 -5.21 -6.74
C GLN A 233 -1.60 -4.80 -7.53
N LYS A 234 -0.83 -3.81 -7.05
CA LYS A 234 0.37 -3.30 -7.72
C LYS A 234 1.43 -4.37 -8.02
N HIS A 235 1.57 -5.38 -7.16
CA HIS A 235 2.48 -6.50 -7.37
C HIS A 235 1.77 -7.76 -7.85
N ALA A 236 0.53 -8.00 -7.40
CA ALA A 236 -0.23 -9.19 -7.75
C ALA A 236 -0.67 -9.20 -9.22
N SER A 237 -1.05 -8.05 -9.78
CA SER A 237 -1.48 -7.90 -11.18
C SER A 237 -0.43 -8.26 -12.24
N LEU A 238 0.81 -8.51 -11.83
CA LEU A 238 1.93 -8.85 -12.71
C LEU A 238 1.99 -10.34 -13.05
N TYR A 239 1.15 -11.15 -12.41
CA TYR A 239 1.21 -12.59 -12.51
C TYR A 239 0.04 -13.16 -13.31
N ASP A 240 0.36 -14.18 -14.07
CA ASP A 240 -0.61 -15.02 -14.75
C ASP A 240 -1.35 -15.90 -13.71
N TYR A 241 -2.68 -15.77 -13.66
CA TYR A 241 -3.50 -16.54 -12.72
C TYR A 241 -3.59 -18.02 -13.11
N THR A 242 -3.38 -18.35 -14.38
CA THR A 242 -3.48 -19.73 -14.90
C THR A 242 -2.32 -20.63 -14.45
N GLN A 243 -1.24 -20.03 -13.95
CA GLN A 243 -0.06 -20.74 -13.45
C GLN A 243 0.01 -20.78 -11.92
N LEU A 244 -0.99 -20.24 -11.21
CA LEU A 244 -0.96 -20.14 -9.75
C LEU A 244 -1.16 -21.46 -9.01
N ASP A 245 -1.43 -22.56 -9.70
CA ASP A 245 -1.40 -23.91 -9.13
C ASP A 245 -0.07 -24.66 -9.38
N ASP A 246 0.86 -24.10 -10.17
CA ASP A 246 2.23 -24.63 -10.32
C ASP A 246 3.11 -24.19 -9.15
N SER A 247 3.53 -25.16 -8.33
CA SER A 247 4.44 -24.94 -7.21
C SER A 247 5.77 -24.30 -7.59
N ASN A 248 6.33 -24.60 -8.77
CA ASN A 248 7.58 -24.01 -9.24
C ASN A 248 7.40 -22.54 -9.60
N TYR A 249 6.27 -22.19 -10.23
CA TYR A 249 5.92 -20.80 -10.52
C TYR A 249 5.70 -20.01 -9.23
N LEU A 250 4.94 -20.55 -8.26
CA LEU A 250 4.78 -19.92 -6.95
C LEU A 250 6.11 -19.69 -6.23
N ALA A 251 6.99 -20.70 -6.24
CA ALA A 251 8.31 -20.60 -5.61
C ALA A 251 9.19 -19.54 -6.31
N SER A 252 9.10 -19.44 -7.64
CA SER A 252 9.76 -18.40 -8.44
C SER A 252 9.28 -16.99 -8.08
N ILE A 253 7.97 -16.81 -7.84
CA ILE A 253 7.41 -15.55 -7.36
C ILE A 253 7.99 -15.21 -5.97
N MET A 254 7.97 -16.17 -5.05
CA MET A 254 8.43 -15.96 -3.69
C MET A 254 9.91 -15.62 -3.61
N GLU A 255 10.76 -16.38 -4.30
CA GLU A 255 12.20 -16.12 -4.35
C GLU A 255 12.49 -14.72 -4.90
N SER A 256 11.87 -14.37 -6.04
CA SER A 256 12.05 -13.07 -6.68
C SER A 256 11.56 -11.90 -5.82
N LYS A 257 10.52 -12.09 -5.00
CA LYS A 257 9.97 -11.05 -4.12
C LYS A 257 10.67 -10.95 -2.77
N CYS A 258 11.27 -12.04 -2.30
CA CYS A 258 12.07 -12.06 -1.09
C CYS A 258 13.46 -11.46 -1.33
N GLU A 259 14.01 -11.58 -2.54
CA GLU A 259 15.30 -10.98 -2.90
C GLU A 259 15.33 -9.48 -2.56
N SER A 260 16.31 -9.06 -1.76
CA SER A 260 16.48 -7.70 -1.25
C SER A 260 15.30 -7.15 -0.40
N PHE A 261 14.39 -8.02 0.05
CA PHE A 261 13.29 -7.67 0.95
C PHE A 261 13.40 -8.44 2.27
N PHE A 262 13.58 -9.76 2.17
CA PHE A 262 13.74 -10.70 3.26
C PHE A 262 14.99 -11.55 2.99
N ASP A 263 16.15 -10.97 3.26
CA ASP A 263 17.46 -11.61 3.04
C ASP A 263 18.37 -11.42 4.25
N PHE A 264 19.03 -12.49 4.65
CA PHE A 264 20.00 -12.51 5.74
C PHE A 264 21.35 -13.01 5.27
N GLU A 265 22.41 -12.35 5.70
CA GLU A 265 23.79 -12.74 5.42
C GLU A 265 24.57 -12.89 6.71
N GLN A 266 25.26 -14.01 6.87
CA GLN A 266 26.20 -14.23 7.95
C GLN A 266 27.62 -13.96 7.49
N THR A 267 28.36 -13.14 8.24
CA THR A 267 29.80 -12.95 8.07
C THR A 267 30.57 -13.88 8.99
N TYR A 268 31.54 -14.62 8.46
CA TYR A 268 32.45 -15.44 9.25
C TYR A 268 33.90 -15.17 8.82
N THR A 269 34.84 -15.38 9.73
CA THR A 269 36.27 -15.15 9.47
C THR A 269 36.97 -16.49 9.32
N ASN A 270 37.65 -16.71 8.20
CA ASN A 270 38.52 -17.86 8.00
C ASN A 270 39.92 -17.37 7.59
N HIS A 271 40.97 -17.76 8.31
CA HIS A 271 42.36 -17.34 8.06
C HIS A 271 42.53 -15.83 7.75
N LYS A 272 41.99 -14.96 8.62
CA LYS A 272 41.97 -13.47 8.48
C LYS A 272 41.13 -12.92 7.32
N LYS A 273 40.54 -13.75 6.45
CA LYS A 273 39.59 -13.32 5.40
C LYS A 273 38.16 -13.34 5.92
N LYS A 274 37.38 -12.32 5.58
CA LYS A 274 35.94 -12.25 5.88
C LYS A 274 35.15 -12.85 4.73
N HIS A 275 34.39 -13.89 5.02
CA HIS A 275 33.47 -14.54 4.10
C HIS A 275 32.03 -14.22 4.47
N LYS A 276 31.15 -14.34 3.48
CA LYS A 276 29.73 -14.02 3.59
C LYS A 276 28.92 -15.17 3.02
N ARG A 277 27.88 -15.60 3.73
CA ARG A 277 26.94 -16.63 3.28
C ARG A 277 25.51 -16.18 3.49
N ASN A 278 24.60 -16.52 2.57
CA ASN A 278 23.17 -16.34 2.79
C ASN A 278 22.71 -17.32 3.89
N VAL A 279 21.98 -16.82 4.87
CA VAL A 279 21.43 -17.61 6.00
C VAL A 279 19.94 -17.34 6.19
N THR A 280 19.26 -16.94 5.11
CA THR A 280 17.81 -16.73 5.14
C THR A 280 17.13 -18.06 5.51
N PRO A 281 16.21 -18.06 6.50
CA PRO A 281 15.69 -19.30 7.09
C PRO A 281 14.76 -20.09 6.16
N ILE A 282 14.31 -19.47 5.07
CA ILE A 282 13.56 -20.13 4.01
C ILE A 282 14.49 -20.39 2.82
N ASN A 283 14.50 -21.64 2.36
CA ASN A 283 15.25 -22.07 1.19
C ASN A 283 14.28 -22.69 0.18
N PHE A 284 14.31 -22.22 -1.06
CA PHE A 284 13.47 -22.71 -2.15
C PHE A 284 14.11 -23.89 -2.91
N THR A 285 15.27 -24.40 -2.48
CA THR A 285 15.82 -25.66 -3.01
C THR A 285 14.79 -26.78 -2.93
N GLY A 286 14.67 -27.53 -4.01
CA GLY A 286 13.63 -28.55 -4.21
C GLY A 286 12.50 -28.10 -5.15
N PHE A 287 12.38 -26.79 -5.39
CA PHE A 287 11.59 -26.24 -6.49
C PHE A 287 12.52 -25.88 -7.66
N ASN A 288 12.04 -26.06 -8.89
CA ASN A 288 12.73 -25.61 -10.10
C ASN A 288 12.43 -24.12 -10.33
N THR A 289 12.99 -23.26 -9.48
CA THR A 289 12.71 -21.82 -9.54
C THR A 289 13.44 -21.14 -10.68
N VAL A 290 12.78 -20.14 -11.27
CA VAL A 290 13.37 -19.20 -12.22
C VAL A 290 13.20 -17.80 -11.67
N LEU A 291 14.28 -17.03 -11.57
CA LEU A 291 14.19 -15.63 -11.14
C LEU A 291 13.37 -14.84 -12.15
N LEU A 292 12.19 -14.39 -11.72
CA LEU A 292 11.29 -13.59 -12.53
C LEU A 292 11.88 -12.18 -12.68
N PRO A 293 11.73 -11.55 -13.86
CA PRO A 293 12.30 -10.25 -14.12
C PRO A 293 11.85 -9.23 -13.06
N LYS A 294 12.81 -8.46 -12.54
CA LYS A 294 12.51 -7.36 -11.62
C LYS A 294 11.66 -6.34 -12.35
N PHE A 295 10.37 -6.33 -12.04
CA PHE A 295 9.48 -5.33 -12.59
C PHE A 295 9.97 -3.93 -12.20
N LYS A 296 10.38 -3.14 -13.19
CA LYS A 296 10.65 -1.72 -13.00
C LYS A 296 9.32 -1.05 -12.79
N TYR A 297 9.02 -0.72 -11.54
CA TYR A 297 7.83 0.04 -11.22
C TYR A 297 7.83 1.32 -12.05
N VAL A 298 6.89 1.42 -13.00
CA VAL A 298 6.54 2.69 -13.63
C VAL A 298 5.66 3.42 -12.62
N PRO A 299 6.10 4.57 -12.08
CA PRO A 299 5.31 5.28 -11.10
C PRO A 299 3.95 5.69 -11.67
N GLN A 300 2.85 5.06 -11.22
CA GLN A 300 1.50 5.58 -11.47
C GLN A 300 1.28 6.95 -10.82
N ASN A 301 2.16 7.34 -9.89
CA ASN A 301 2.19 8.63 -9.21
C ASN A 301 3.19 9.63 -9.83
N THR A 302 3.50 9.51 -11.13
CA THR A 302 4.17 10.61 -11.85
C THR A 302 3.44 11.90 -11.57
N LEU A 303 2.11 11.92 -11.71
CA LEU A 303 1.33 13.14 -11.54
C LEU A 303 1.43 13.77 -10.14
N GLU A 304 1.34 13.02 -9.04
CA GLU A 304 1.46 13.60 -7.69
C GLU A 304 2.89 14.05 -7.35
N THR A 305 3.88 13.30 -7.83
CA THR A 305 5.29 13.67 -7.69
C THR A 305 5.59 14.92 -8.52
N GLU A 306 5.03 15.00 -9.71
CA GLU A 306 5.10 16.13 -10.62
C GLU A 306 4.37 17.35 -10.04
N LYS A 307 3.14 17.22 -9.54
CA LYS A 307 2.41 18.29 -8.83
C LYS A 307 3.23 18.85 -7.66
N ARG A 308 3.85 17.98 -6.86
CA ARG A 308 4.72 18.40 -5.74
C ARG A 308 5.99 19.10 -6.24
N THR A 309 6.62 18.57 -7.27
CA THR A 309 7.82 19.16 -7.88
C THR A 309 7.50 20.52 -8.47
N LEU A 310 6.37 20.65 -9.17
CA LEU A 310 5.85 21.89 -9.73
C LEU A 310 5.55 22.92 -8.63
N LYS A 311 4.91 22.53 -7.53
CA LYS A 311 4.70 23.41 -6.37
C LYS A 311 6.03 23.91 -5.79
N ASN A 312 7.01 23.01 -5.61
CA ASN A 312 8.31 23.37 -5.07
C ASN A 312 9.08 24.33 -6.00
N LEU A 313 9.08 24.06 -7.31
CA LEU A 313 9.66 24.94 -8.32
C LEU A 313 8.97 26.31 -8.29
N TYR A 314 7.65 26.35 -8.14
CA TYR A 314 6.91 27.59 -8.04
C TYR A 314 7.28 28.41 -6.79
N PHE A 315 7.42 27.77 -5.63
CA PHE A 315 7.88 28.44 -4.42
C PHE A 315 9.32 28.96 -4.54
N GLN A 316 10.21 28.20 -5.18
CA GLN A 316 11.57 28.67 -5.47
C GLN A 316 11.58 29.87 -6.42
N TYR A 317 10.70 29.85 -7.42
CA TYR A 317 10.50 30.99 -8.33
C TYR A 317 10.04 32.23 -7.56
N LEU A 318 9.03 32.12 -6.71
CA LEU A 318 8.54 33.24 -5.89
C LEU A 318 9.62 33.78 -4.94
N GLN A 319 10.36 32.89 -4.28
CA GLN A 319 11.47 33.27 -3.41
C GLN A 319 12.57 34.03 -4.15
N SER A 320 12.98 33.51 -5.30
CA SER A 320 14.01 34.15 -6.11
C SER A 320 13.54 35.50 -6.65
N LYS A 321 12.26 35.61 -7.04
CA LYS A 321 11.63 36.86 -7.46
C LYS A 321 11.60 37.88 -6.32
N HIS A 322 11.22 37.48 -5.11
CA HIS A 322 11.15 38.37 -3.95
C HIS A 322 12.53 38.95 -3.59
N ILE A 323 13.58 38.10 -3.58
CA ILE A 323 14.96 38.53 -3.33
C ILE A 323 15.42 39.53 -4.40
N ALA A 324 15.08 39.29 -5.67
CA ALA A 324 15.44 40.18 -6.77
C ALA A 324 14.77 41.56 -6.68
N THR A 325 13.55 41.64 -6.15
CA THR A 325 12.81 42.91 -5.99
C THR A 325 13.16 43.67 -4.71
N HIS A 326 13.77 43.00 -3.72
CA HIS A 326 14.11 43.60 -2.42
C HIS A 326 15.58 43.32 -2.02
N PRO A 327 16.57 43.81 -2.79
CA PRO A 327 17.98 43.52 -2.53
C PRO A 327 18.45 44.03 -1.15
N ASP A 328 17.87 45.11 -0.66
CA ASP A 328 18.29 45.80 0.57
C ASP A 328 17.97 45.01 1.85
N VAL A 329 16.93 44.17 1.82
CA VAL A 329 16.47 43.36 2.96
C VAL A 329 17.45 42.23 3.32
N VAL A 330 18.36 41.88 2.40
CA VAL A 330 19.30 40.77 2.57
C VAL A 330 20.73 41.24 2.89
N SER A 331 20.93 42.54 3.09
CA SER A 331 22.24 43.19 3.26
C SER A 331 23.03 42.81 4.53
N GLY A 332 22.50 41.95 5.41
CA GLY A 332 23.17 41.50 6.64
C GLY A 332 24.04 40.25 6.53
N ASN A 333 23.99 39.49 5.44
CA ASN A 333 24.82 38.29 5.23
C ASN A 333 25.08 38.07 3.74
N THR A 334 26.37 38.06 3.36
CA THR A 334 26.94 37.80 2.01
C THR A 334 25.97 37.14 1.03
N LEU A 335 25.27 37.97 0.25
CA LEU A 335 24.46 37.53 -0.88
C LEU A 335 25.41 36.96 -1.94
N VAL A 336 25.27 35.67 -2.27
CA VAL A 336 25.96 35.08 -3.43
C VAL A 336 25.20 35.52 -4.69
N PRO A 337 25.78 36.34 -5.58
CA PRO A 337 25.11 36.85 -6.78
C PRO A 337 24.61 35.75 -7.73
N GLU A 338 25.15 34.52 -7.63
CA GLU A 338 24.66 33.35 -8.37
C GLU A 338 23.18 33.01 -8.07
N LYS A 339 22.64 33.36 -6.90
CA LYS A 339 21.24 33.08 -6.56
C LYS A 339 20.25 34.04 -7.23
N LEU A 340 20.68 35.24 -7.63
CA LEU A 340 19.84 36.25 -8.29
C LEU A 340 19.62 35.97 -9.78
N LYS A 341 20.53 35.22 -10.43
CA LYS A 341 20.43 34.88 -11.87
C LYS A 341 19.44 33.78 -12.22
N ASN A 342 18.81 33.11 -11.25
CA ASN A 342 18.18 31.81 -11.48
C ASN A 342 16.65 31.81 -11.68
N TYR A 343 15.91 32.89 -11.40
CA TYR A 343 14.43 32.80 -11.45
C TYR A 343 13.87 32.62 -12.88
N ALA A 344 14.53 33.17 -13.90
CA ALA A 344 14.17 32.95 -15.31
C ALA A 344 14.38 31.48 -15.72
N GLU A 345 15.45 30.84 -15.24
CA GLU A 345 15.73 29.42 -15.46
C GLU A 345 14.70 28.53 -14.74
N ILE A 346 14.35 28.88 -13.49
CA ILE A 346 13.29 28.17 -12.74
C ILE A 346 11.95 28.32 -13.47
N LYS A 347 11.64 29.52 -13.97
CA LYS A 347 10.41 29.77 -14.75
C LYS A 347 10.40 28.95 -16.04
N GLY A 348 11.51 28.92 -16.78
CA GLY A 348 11.67 28.06 -17.96
C GLY A 348 11.51 26.57 -17.63
N THR A 349 12.00 26.13 -16.47
CA THR A 349 11.82 24.75 -15.98
C THR A 349 10.35 24.44 -15.68
N ILE A 350 9.63 25.37 -15.06
CA ILE A 350 8.18 25.26 -14.83
C ILE A 350 7.47 25.14 -16.18
N ASP A 351 7.77 26.02 -17.14
CA ASP A 351 7.10 26.04 -18.43
C ASP A 351 7.37 24.77 -19.24
N LEU A 352 8.62 24.27 -19.23
CA LEU A 352 8.98 22.97 -19.81
C LEU A 352 8.20 21.81 -19.17
N MET A 353 8.03 21.85 -17.85
CA MET A 353 7.28 20.83 -17.12
C MET A 353 5.79 20.86 -17.46
N LEU A 354 5.19 22.05 -17.58
CA LEU A 354 3.80 22.22 -18.00
C LEU A 354 3.57 21.80 -19.46
N HIS A 355 4.55 22.05 -20.33
CA HIS A 355 4.52 21.60 -21.73
C HIS A 355 4.60 20.07 -21.83
N LYS A 356 5.52 19.44 -21.08
CA LYS A 356 5.70 17.99 -21.07
C LYS A 356 4.51 17.23 -20.48
N TYR A 357 3.78 17.85 -19.55
CA TYR A 357 2.65 17.23 -18.86
C TYR A 357 1.42 18.14 -18.88
N PRO A 358 0.61 18.12 -19.96
CA PRO A 358 -0.53 19.02 -20.14
C PRO A 358 -1.56 18.99 -18.98
N SER A 359 -1.74 17.83 -18.34
CA SER A 359 -2.62 17.66 -17.17
C SER A 359 -2.18 18.50 -15.96
N LEU A 360 -0.89 18.87 -15.88
CA LEU A 360 -0.40 19.78 -14.85
C LEU A 360 -0.75 21.24 -15.12
N SER A 361 -1.00 21.64 -16.37
CA SER A 361 -1.33 23.02 -16.72
C SER A 361 -2.63 23.46 -16.07
N LEU A 362 -3.69 22.65 -16.19
CA LEU A 362 -4.97 22.90 -15.52
C LEU A 362 -4.81 22.95 -14.00
N TYR A 363 -4.06 21.99 -13.43
CA TYR A 363 -3.78 21.95 -12.00
C TYR A 363 -3.03 23.20 -11.51
N TYR A 364 -2.00 23.62 -12.25
CA TYR A 364 -1.18 24.79 -11.97
C TYR A 364 -2.03 26.05 -11.97
N ASN A 365 -2.81 26.27 -13.02
CA ASN A 365 -3.69 27.44 -13.13
C ASN A 365 -4.69 27.51 -11.98
N ASN A 366 -5.27 26.37 -11.58
CA ASN A 366 -6.20 26.29 -10.45
C ASN A 366 -5.53 26.51 -9.08
N LYS A 367 -4.22 26.24 -8.94
CA LYS A 367 -3.52 26.29 -7.65
C LYS A 367 -2.61 27.50 -7.47
N LYS A 368 -2.18 28.16 -8.55
CA LYS A 368 -1.22 29.26 -8.53
C LYS A 368 -1.59 30.35 -7.52
N ASN A 369 -2.83 30.85 -7.55
CA ASN A 369 -3.30 31.89 -6.63
C ASN A 369 -3.29 31.42 -5.16
N SER A 370 -3.62 30.16 -4.90
CA SER A 370 -3.54 29.58 -3.55
C SER A 370 -2.09 29.45 -3.08
N TRP A 371 -1.17 29.12 -3.98
CA TRP A 371 0.25 29.00 -3.71
C TRP A 371 0.91 30.36 -3.47
N ASP A 372 0.50 31.40 -4.19
CA ASP A 372 0.94 32.79 -3.93
C ASP A 372 0.58 33.21 -2.50
N LYS A 373 -0.67 32.98 -2.08
CA LYS A 373 -1.12 33.26 -0.71
C LYS A 373 -0.34 32.45 0.34
N GLU A 374 -0.07 31.18 0.07
CA GLU A 374 0.71 30.31 0.95
C GLU A 374 2.16 30.77 1.08
N TYR A 375 2.78 31.17 -0.04
CA TYR A 375 4.14 31.70 -0.06
C TYR A 375 4.24 33.01 0.74
N ASN A 376 3.39 34.00 0.44
CA ASN A 376 3.42 35.30 1.11
C ASN A 376 3.27 35.16 2.63
N ARG A 377 2.36 34.30 3.10
CA ARG A 377 2.21 34.01 4.54
C ARG A 377 3.49 33.43 5.14
N THR A 378 4.17 32.54 4.43
CA THR A 378 5.41 31.91 4.90
C THR A 378 6.56 32.92 4.93
N ASP A 379 6.61 33.80 3.93
CA ASP A 379 7.60 34.86 3.79
C ASP A 379 7.44 35.93 4.88
N GLU A 380 6.21 36.40 5.13
CA GLU A 380 5.90 37.36 6.20
C GLU A 380 6.25 36.83 7.59
N LEU A 381 6.04 35.54 7.84
CA LEU A 381 6.47 34.87 9.08
C LEU A 381 8.00 34.78 9.20
N ALA A 382 8.69 34.59 8.08
CA ALA A 382 10.16 34.44 8.06
C ALA A 382 10.88 35.78 8.19
N THR A 383 10.34 36.86 7.60
CA THR A 383 10.87 38.23 7.71
C THR A 383 10.44 38.93 8.99
N GLY A 384 9.49 38.35 9.74
CA GLY A 384 8.98 38.90 11.00
C GLY A 384 8.00 40.06 10.81
N THR A 385 7.61 40.39 9.57
CA THR A 385 6.57 41.39 9.29
C THR A 385 5.18 40.91 9.73
N LEU A 386 4.96 39.60 9.75
CA LEU A 386 3.84 38.96 10.42
C LEU A 386 4.34 38.20 11.63
N THR A 387 4.04 38.69 12.83
CA THR A 387 4.33 37.92 14.04
C THR A 387 3.43 36.68 14.09
N ILE A 388 3.92 35.59 14.68
CA ILE A 388 3.11 34.38 14.91
C ILE A 388 1.80 34.73 15.64
N LYS A 389 1.86 35.71 16.56
CA LYS A 389 0.70 36.21 17.29
C LYS A 389 -0.31 36.90 16.36
N ASN A 390 0.15 37.76 15.44
CA ASN A 390 -0.72 38.41 14.46
C ASN A 390 -1.36 37.40 13.49
N TYR A 391 -0.61 36.36 13.11
CA TYR A 391 -1.14 35.28 12.27
C TYR A 391 -2.22 34.47 12.98
N ILE A 392 -1.98 34.10 14.25
CA ILE A 392 -2.96 33.41 15.08
C ILE A 392 -4.21 34.27 15.24
N ASN A 393 -4.04 35.56 15.58
CA ASN A 393 -5.15 36.50 15.73
C ASN A 393 -5.96 36.67 14.43
N ALA A 394 -5.33 36.67 13.26
CA ALA A 394 -6.03 36.76 11.98
C ALA A 394 -6.84 35.48 11.66
N ILE A 395 -6.32 34.30 12.03
CA ILE A 395 -7.06 33.04 11.92
C ILE A 395 -8.26 33.05 12.87
N ASP A 396 -8.04 33.43 14.13
CA ASP A 396 -9.07 33.46 15.16
C ASP A 396 -10.16 34.49 14.81
N LEU A 397 -9.81 35.68 14.29
CA LEU A 397 -10.76 36.67 13.80
C LEU A 397 -11.55 36.18 12.58
N THR A 398 -10.89 35.52 11.62
CA THR A 398 -11.59 34.94 10.47
C THR A 398 -12.57 33.86 10.92
N TRP A 399 -12.19 33.08 11.94
CA TRP A 399 -13.05 32.08 12.56
C TRP A 399 -14.23 32.71 13.28
N GLU A 400 -14.01 33.73 14.13
CA GLU A 400 -15.07 34.50 14.79
C GLU A 400 -16.05 35.10 13.77
N LEU A 401 -15.56 35.64 12.65
CA LEU A 401 -16.41 36.13 11.57
C LEU A 401 -17.19 35.01 10.87
N MET A 402 -16.62 33.80 10.73
CA MET A 402 -17.35 32.66 10.18
C MET A 402 -18.39 32.14 11.18
N THR A 403 -18.10 32.09 12.48
CA THR A 403 -19.04 31.60 13.51
C THR A 403 -20.14 32.60 13.80
N ASN A 404 -19.83 33.90 13.85
CA ASN A 404 -20.83 34.94 14.13
C ASN A 404 -21.80 35.13 12.95
N ASN A 405 -21.36 34.86 11.71
CA ASN A 405 -22.27 34.83 10.56
C ASN A 405 -23.15 33.56 10.51
N VAL A 406 -22.82 32.52 11.26
CA VAL A 406 -23.64 31.29 11.37
C VAL A 406 -24.70 31.43 12.47
N ASP A 407 -24.43 32.19 13.54
CA ASP A 407 -25.39 32.38 14.64
C ASP A 407 -26.55 33.32 14.29
N ASP A 408 -26.35 34.32 13.41
CA ASP A 408 -27.40 35.29 13.07
C ASP A 408 -28.37 34.81 11.98
N THR A 409 -28.15 33.64 11.37
CA THR A 409 -29.03 33.12 10.28
C THR A 409 -29.73 31.79 10.57
N VAL A 410 -29.57 31.19 11.76
CA VAL A 410 -30.14 29.86 12.07
C VAL A 410 -30.91 29.83 13.41
N SER A 411 -31.51 30.96 13.81
CA SER A 411 -32.39 31.00 14.99
C SER A 411 -33.88 30.74 14.69
N GLU A 412 -34.24 30.38 13.46
CA GLU A 412 -35.53 29.76 13.19
C GLU A 412 -35.43 28.24 13.41
N GLU A 413 -36.28 27.71 14.30
CA GLU A 413 -36.30 26.30 14.71
C GLU A 413 -36.39 25.35 13.51
N ILE A 414 -35.26 24.76 13.11
CA ILE A 414 -35.23 23.64 12.15
C ILE A 414 -35.89 22.44 12.82
N THR A 415 -37.17 22.20 12.52
CA THR A 415 -37.96 21.09 13.07
C THR A 415 -37.78 19.77 12.31
N ASP A 416 -37.18 19.79 11.11
CA ASP A 416 -36.96 18.58 10.31
C ASP A 416 -35.73 17.75 10.80
N PRO A 417 -35.93 16.48 11.19
CA PRO A 417 -34.85 15.59 11.62
C PRO A 417 -33.74 15.34 10.58
N GLU A 418 -34.02 15.37 9.27
CA GLU A 418 -33.01 15.17 8.23
C GLU A 418 -32.14 16.43 8.04
N GLU A 419 -32.73 17.63 8.16
CA GLU A 419 -31.98 18.89 8.15
C GLU A 419 -31.12 19.06 9.42
N GLN A 420 -31.64 18.67 10.60
CA GLN A 420 -30.85 18.61 11.83
C GLN A 420 -29.64 17.68 11.69
N LYS A 421 -29.80 16.54 11.01
CA LYS A 421 -28.73 15.59 10.74
C LYS A 421 -27.70 16.14 9.76
N TYR A 422 -28.12 16.94 8.78
CA TYR A 422 -27.23 17.62 7.84
C TYR A 422 -26.44 18.75 8.52
N ALA A 423 -27.09 19.58 9.33
CA ALA A 423 -26.45 20.62 10.14
C ALA A 423 -25.41 20.04 11.12
N ARG A 424 -25.75 18.94 11.81
CA ARG A 424 -24.81 18.21 12.68
C ARG A 424 -23.61 17.64 11.92
N LYS A 425 -23.80 17.20 10.67
CA LYS A 425 -22.73 16.67 9.81
C LYS A 425 -21.82 17.80 9.31
N PHE A 426 -22.38 18.96 8.98
CA PHE A 426 -21.64 20.16 8.59
C PHE A 426 -20.75 20.67 9.74
N ASN A 427 -21.32 20.85 10.94
CA ASN A 427 -20.58 21.27 12.14
C ASN A 427 -19.46 20.29 12.52
N ARG A 428 -19.67 18.98 12.29
CA ARG A 428 -18.64 17.96 12.53
C ARG A 428 -17.49 18.04 11.52
N GLN A 429 -17.78 18.33 10.26
CA GLN A 429 -16.76 18.53 9.22
C GLN A 429 -15.92 19.78 9.47
N GLU A 430 -16.55 20.87 9.91
CA GLU A 430 -15.84 22.09 10.30
C GLU A 430 -14.96 21.89 11.54
N HIS A 431 -15.47 21.18 12.55
CA HIS A 431 -14.69 20.85 13.74
C HIS A 431 -13.50 19.91 13.46
N ASP A 432 -13.63 18.98 12.51
CA ASP A 432 -12.53 18.13 12.06
C ASP A 432 -11.51 18.89 11.19
N LEU A 433 -11.96 19.90 10.43
CA LEU A 433 -11.09 20.85 9.74
C LEU A 433 -10.30 21.70 10.75
N TYR A 434 -10.94 22.21 11.81
CA TYR A 434 -10.28 22.92 12.90
C TYR A 434 -9.23 22.06 13.60
N ARG A 435 -9.55 20.79 13.94
CA ARG A 435 -8.56 19.84 14.50
C ARG A 435 -7.39 19.59 13.56
N SER A 436 -7.63 19.57 12.26
CA SER A 436 -6.60 19.40 11.23
C SER A 436 -5.71 20.65 11.12
N ILE A 437 -6.30 21.84 11.15
CA ILE A 437 -5.59 23.13 11.19
C ILE A 437 -4.77 23.24 12.48
N LYS A 438 -5.31 22.88 13.65
CA LYS A 438 -4.59 22.87 14.93
C LYS A 438 -3.41 21.88 14.95
N LYS A 439 -3.58 20.71 14.31
CA LYS A 439 -2.47 19.75 14.09
C LYS A 439 -1.41 20.28 13.13
N ILE A 440 -1.79 21.09 12.14
CA ILE A 440 -0.86 21.79 11.25
C ILE A 440 -0.14 22.91 12.03
N GLN A 441 -0.84 23.71 12.83
CA GLN A 441 -0.27 24.73 13.74
C GLN A 441 0.82 24.15 14.65
N VAL A 442 0.56 23.01 15.31
CA VAL A 442 1.56 22.36 16.18
C VAL A 442 2.78 21.87 15.39
N LYS A 443 2.57 21.37 14.16
CA LYS A 443 3.67 20.90 13.29
C LYS A 443 4.49 22.06 12.71
N ASP A 444 3.85 23.17 12.38
CA ASP A 444 4.50 24.33 11.79
C ASP A 444 5.20 25.20 12.84
N LEU A 445 4.65 25.31 14.07
CA LEU A 445 5.39 25.84 15.23
C LEU A 445 6.64 25.01 15.54
N ALA A 446 6.52 23.68 15.53
CA ALA A 446 7.66 22.78 15.72
C ALA A 446 8.67 22.83 14.55
N ARG A 447 8.25 23.19 13.34
CA ARG A 447 9.14 23.37 12.17
C ARG A 447 9.80 24.74 12.16
N GLY A 448 9.07 25.82 12.47
CA GLY A 448 9.60 27.17 12.60
C GLY A 448 10.66 27.25 13.70
N SER A 449 10.37 26.66 14.87
CA SER A 449 11.35 26.52 15.96
C SER A 449 12.62 25.77 15.53
N LYS A 450 12.47 24.64 14.80
CA LYS A 450 13.61 23.90 14.24
C LYS A 450 14.32 24.60 13.10
N LEU A 451 13.65 25.47 12.34
CA LEU A 451 14.25 26.23 11.25
C LEU A 451 15.10 27.37 11.81
N VAL A 452 14.58 28.09 12.81
CA VAL A 452 15.32 29.12 13.57
C VAL A 452 16.57 28.51 14.22
N GLU A 453 16.46 27.32 14.81
CA GLU A 453 17.59 26.58 15.41
C GLU A 453 18.62 26.06 14.38
N LYS A 454 18.21 25.93 13.11
CA LYS A 454 19.07 25.46 12.00
C LYS A 454 19.75 26.61 11.26
N ILE A 455 19.13 27.79 11.26
CA ILE A 455 19.68 29.03 10.70
C ILE A 455 20.71 29.65 11.67
N SER A 456 20.57 29.42 12.98
CA SER A 456 21.52 29.91 14.00
C SER A 456 22.81 29.10 14.14
N LYS A 457 23.00 28.01 13.37
CA LYS A 457 24.25 27.23 13.36
C LYS A 457 25.07 27.59 12.11
N PRO A 458 26.38 27.88 12.24
CA PRO A 458 27.23 28.16 11.07
C PRO A 458 27.25 26.95 10.14
N ILE A 459 26.86 27.16 8.88
CA ILE A 459 26.75 26.10 7.87
C ILE A 459 28.13 25.89 7.23
N THR A 460 28.82 24.82 7.62
CA THR A 460 30.05 24.31 6.96
C THR A 460 29.78 23.02 6.18
N GLN A 461 28.80 23.04 5.27
CA GLN A 461 28.59 21.95 4.32
C GLN A 461 28.51 22.46 2.88
N LYS A 462 29.56 22.18 2.10
CA LYS A 462 29.55 22.24 0.64
C LYS A 462 28.50 21.25 0.14
N VAL A 463 27.40 21.76 -0.42
CA VAL A 463 26.42 20.96 -1.14
C VAL A 463 26.83 20.96 -2.61
N ASP A 464 27.17 19.79 -3.14
CA ASP A 464 27.48 19.56 -4.55
C ASP A 464 26.22 19.78 -5.42
N PHE A 465 26.14 20.97 -6.00
CA PHE A 465 25.04 21.46 -6.83
C PHE A 465 25.17 20.98 -8.28
N GLU A 466 26.41 20.83 -8.77
CA GLU A 466 26.71 20.37 -10.12
C GLU A 466 26.28 18.91 -10.34
N GLY A 467 26.38 18.06 -9.31
CA GLY A 467 25.96 16.67 -9.39
C GLY A 467 24.47 16.46 -9.71
N ARG A 468 23.59 17.37 -9.27
CA ARG A 468 22.13 17.26 -9.49
C ARG A 468 21.68 17.78 -10.85
N ILE A 469 22.29 18.86 -11.33
CA ILE A 469 22.03 19.40 -12.68
C ILE A 469 22.54 18.41 -13.73
N ASN A 470 23.73 17.84 -13.52
CA ASN A 470 24.29 16.81 -14.41
C ASN A 470 23.45 15.51 -14.43
N TYR A 471 22.80 15.14 -13.33
CA TYR A 471 21.89 13.99 -13.30
C TYR A 471 20.65 14.22 -14.17
N MET A 472 20.07 15.42 -14.17
CA MET A 472 18.91 15.74 -15.03
C MET A 472 19.30 15.83 -16.51
N ASN A 473 20.49 16.34 -16.83
CA ASN A 473 20.96 16.47 -18.22
C ASN A 473 21.37 15.13 -18.86
N ARG A 474 21.83 14.14 -18.07
CA ARG A 474 22.17 12.79 -18.58
C ARG A 474 20.97 11.97 -19.07
N HIS A 475 19.74 12.46 -18.91
CA HIS A 475 18.53 11.80 -19.42
C HIS A 475 17.89 12.55 -20.60
N ILE A 476 18.59 13.56 -21.14
CA ILE A 476 18.09 14.42 -22.22
C ILE A 476 18.62 14.00 -23.61
N VAL A 477 19.62 13.12 -23.70
CA VAL A 477 20.11 12.65 -25.02
C VAL A 477 20.21 11.13 -25.08
N LYS A 478 19.14 10.52 -25.59
CA LYS A 478 19.27 9.45 -26.58
C LYS A 478 18.44 9.86 -27.79
N PRO A 479 19.05 10.11 -28.96
CA PRO A 479 18.29 10.17 -30.20
C PRO A 479 17.79 8.76 -30.55
N ASN A 480 16.69 8.75 -31.31
CA ASN A 480 15.92 7.61 -31.80
C ASN A 480 16.67 6.28 -31.97
#